data_AF-A0A9X2C4H1-F1
#
_entry.id   AF-A0A9X2C4H1-F1
#
_cell.length_a   1.000
_cell.length_b   1.000
_cell.length_c   1.000
_cell.angle_alpha   90.00
_cell.angle_beta   90.00
_cell.angle_gamma   90.00
#
_symmetry.space_group_name_H-M   'P 1'
#
loop_
_entity.id
_entity.type
_entity.pdbx_description
1 polymer ?
#
loop_
_entity_poly.entity_id
_entity_poly.type
_entity_poly.pdbx_seq_one_letter_code
_entity_poly.pdbx_strand_id
1 'polypeptide(L)'
;MLHFDTAQMAAITQAHFFSRVAEFIRDQTAVPAYRQAALDTTLRTSVWAPHWPKLRDATEHDAALFMCFLLACATLGVDATRAAEAVRQSSQPETSMKLFLSERGLLRFSAFDIPDLTRPRGAEG
;
A
#
# COMPACT_ATOMS: atom_id res chain seq x y z
N MET A 1 -11.36 31.61 10.11
CA MET A 1 -11.90 30.24 10.20
C MET A 1 -11.65 29.60 8.86
N LEU A 2 -10.68 28.70 8.74
CA LEU A 2 -10.34 28.04 7.47
C LEU A 2 -11.46 27.04 7.14
N HIS A 3 -12.32 27.40 6.18
CA HIS A 3 -13.26 26.46 5.59
C HIS A 3 -12.46 25.53 4.68
N PHE A 4 -12.12 24.34 5.19
CA PHE A 4 -11.61 23.29 4.33
C PHE A 4 -12.79 22.64 3.60
N ASP A 5 -12.74 22.69 2.27
CA ASP A 5 -13.68 22.00 1.40
C ASP A 5 -13.51 20.49 1.60
N THR A 6 -14.62 19.75 1.71
CA THR A 6 -14.66 18.29 1.81
C THR A 6 -13.81 17.60 0.74
N ALA A 7 -13.77 18.16 -0.48
CA ALA A 7 -12.93 17.66 -1.56
C ALA A 7 -11.43 17.81 -1.27
N GLN A 8 -11.03 18.92 -0.64
CA GLN A 8 -9.65 19.17 -0.24
C GLN A 8 -9.23 18.24 0.91
N MET A 9 -10.11 18.01 1.89
CA MET A 9 -9.84 17.06 2.97
C MET A 9 -9.65 15.63 2.43
N ALA A 10 -10.50 15.19 1.49
CA ALA A 10 -10.37 13.88 0.87
C ALA A 10 -9.04 13.71 0.12
N ALA A 11 -8.62 14.74 -0.61
CA ALA A 11 -7.34 14.74 -1.32
C ALA A 11 -6.13 14.70 -0.35
N ILE A 12 -6.18 15.43 0.77
CA ILE A 12 -5.14 15.42 1.80
C ILE A 12 -5.05 14.04 2.44
N THR A 13 -6.18 13.43 2.82
CA THR A 13 -6.21 12.08 3.41
C THR A 13 -5.61 11.05 2.45
N GLN A 14 -5.97 11.11 1.17
CA GLN A 14 -5.42 10.24 0.14
C GLN A 14 -3.90 10.41 0.02
N ALA A 15 -3.42 11.64 -0.14
CA ALA A 15 -2.00 11.92 -0.31
C ALA A 15 -1.18 11.52 0.92
N HIS A 16 -1.73 11.73 2.12
CA HIS A 16 -1.12 11.31 3.38
C HIS A 16 -1.01 9.79 3.47
N PHE A 17 -2.10 9.07 3.20
CA PHE A 17 -2.11 7.61 3.20
C PHE A 17 -1.12 7.03 2.19
N PHE A 18 -1.13 7.54 0.95
CA PHE A 18 -0.20 7.09 -0.10
C PHE A 18 1.25 7.26 0.35
N SER A 19 1.57 8.38 1.01
CA SER A 19 2.92 8.68 1.48
C SER A 19 3.36 7.72 2.59
N ARG A 20 2.47 7.38 3.54
CA ARG A 20 2.76 6.37 4.57
C ARG A 20 3.05 4.99 3.97
N VAL A 21 2.26 4.56 2.98
CA VAL A 21 2.50 3.28 2.28
C VAL A 21 3.83 3.30 1.53
N ALA A 22 4.17 4.41 0.86
CA ALA A 22 5.45 4.55 0.16
C ALA A 22 6.66 4.49 1.13
N GLU A 23 6.56 5.15 2.28
CA GLU A 23 7.58 5.08 3.34
C GLU A 23 7.73 3.67 3.88
N PHE A 24 6.62 2.99 4.13
CA PHE A 24 6.63 1.58 4.53
C PHE A 24 7.38 0.72 3.51
N ILE A 25 7.07 0.87 2.21
CA ILE A 25 7.74 0.10 1.15
C ILE A 25 9.24 0.40 1.14
N ARG A 26 9.61 1.69 1.19
CA ARG A 26 11.02 2.12 1.21
C ARG A 26 11.80 1.46 2.34
N ASP A 27 11.21 1.41 3.54
CA ASP A 27 11.86 0.94 4.76
C ASP A 27 11.91 -0.60 4.83
N GLN A 28 10.92 -1.30 4.26
CA GLN A 28 10.82 -2.76 4.34
C GLN A 28 11.39 -3.51 3.13
N THR A 29 11.56 -2.85 1.99
CA THR A 29 12.04 -3.51 0.77
C THR A 29 13.57 -3.58 0.69
N ALA A 30 14.07 -4.73 0.25
CA ALA A 30 15.45 -4.91 -0.19
C ALA A 30 15.62 -4.77 -1.71
N VAL A 31 14.53 -4.65 -2.48
CA VAL A 31 14.55 -4.63 -3.94
C VAL A 31 14.66 -3.19 -4.44
N PRO A 32 15.77 -2.80 -5.09
CA PRO A 32 15.99 -1.40 -5.49
C PRO A 32 14.92 -0.87 -6.44
N ALA A 33 14.48 -1.66 -7.42
CA ALA A 33 13.46 -1.25 -8.38
C ALA A 33 12.12 -0.92 -7.68
N TYR A 34 11.73 -1.73 -6.68
CA TYR A 34 10.51 -1.52 -5.93
C TYR A 34 10.60 -0.31 -5.00
N ARG A 35 11.78 -0.09 -4.40
CA ARG A 35 12.08 1.14 -3.65
C ARG A 35 11.93 2.38 -4.54
N GLN A 36 12.51 2.36 -5.74
CA GLN A 36 12.42 3.48 -6.69
C GLN A 36 10.98 3.72 -7.12
N ALA A 37 10.22 2.66 -7.41
CA ALA A 37 8.80 2.77 -7.74
C ALA A 37 7.97 3.42 -6.62
N ALA A 38 8.30 3.15 -5.35
CA ALA A 38 7.62 3.76 -4.21
C ALA A 38 7.95 5.26 -4.04
N LEU A 39 9.16 5.68 -4.43
CA LEU A 39 9.59 7.08 -4.40
C LEU A 39 9.08 7.89 -5.60
N ASP A 40 8.73 7.22 -6.70
CA ASP A 40 8.11 7.86 -7.87
C ASP A 40 6.65 8.22 -7.58
N THR A 41 6.42 9.50 -7.31
CA THR A 41 5.08 10.02 -7.00
C THR A 41 4.13 9.95 -8.19
N THR A 42 4.62 10.08 -9.43
CA THR A 42 3.79 10.00 -10.62
C THR A 42 3.33 8.57 -10.83
N LEU A 43 4.25 7.61 -10.74
CA LEU A 43 3.95 6.19 -10.86
C LEU A 43 2.95 5.76 -9.79
N ARG A 44 3.26 5.97 -8.50
CA ARG A 44 2.41 5.51 -7.41
C ARG A 44 1.01 6.14 -7.46
N THR A 45 0.90 7.41 -7.85
CA THR A 45 -0.40 8.07 -8.02
C THR A 45 -1.20 7.46 -9.16
N SER A 46 -0.57 7.22 -10.32
CA SER A 46 -1.26 6.59 -11.46
C SER A 46 -1.70 5.15 -11.17
N VAL A 47 -0.94 4.41 -10.35
CA VAL A 47 -1.27 3.04 -9.93
C VAL A 47 -2.34 3.02 -8.83
N TRP A 48 -2.28 3.90 -7.84
CA TRP A 48 -3.13 3.83 -6.64
C TRP A 48 -4.43 4.64 -6.72
N ALA A 49 -4.39 5.82 -7.34
CA ALA A 49 -5.55 6.72 -7.39
C ALA A 49 -6.81 6.08 -7.98
N PRO A 50 -6.75 5.25 -9.05
CA PRO A 50 -7.94 4.58 -9.59
C PRO A 50 -8.64 3.64 -8.60
N HIS A 51 -7.91 3.14 -7.60
CA HIS A 51 -8.42 2.17 -6.63
C HIS A 51 -8.87 2.83 -5.32
N TRP A 52 -8.45 4.07 -5.05
CA TRP A 52 -8.77 4.80 -3.83
C TRP A 52 -10.26 4.82 -3.45
N PRO A 53 -11.21 5.06 -4.39
CA PRO A 53 -12.63 5.08 -4.04
C PRO A 53 -13.15 3.78 -3.42
N LYS A 54 -12.54 2.63 -3.75
CA LYS A 54 -12.91 1.32 -3.22
C LYS A 54 -12.18 0.98 -1.91
N LEU A 55 -11.05 1.62 -1.65
CA LEU A 55 -10.18 1.33 -0.51
C LEU A 55 -10.43 2.26 0.68
N ARG A 56 -11.06 3.41 0.47
CA ARG A 56 -11.37 4.37 1.53
C ARG A 56 -12.22 3.80 2.67
N ASP A 57 -13.04 2.78 2.36
CA ASP A 57 -13.96 2.13 3.29
C ASP A 57 -13.36 0.81 3.86
N ALA A 58 -12.17 0.40 3.39
CA ALA A 58 -11.45 -0.75 3.91
C ALA A 58 -10.64 -0.39 5.16
N THR A 59 -10.16 -1.40 5.89
CA THR A 59 -9.20 -1.14 6.97
C THR A 59 -7.92 -0.55 6.39
N GLU A 60 -7.23 0.30 7.15
CA GLU A 60 -5.96 0.90 6.71
C GLU A 60 -4.94 -0.18 6.32
N HIS A 61 -4.94 -1.27 7.08
CA HIS A 61 -4.15 -2.47 6.85
C HIS A 61 -4.40 -3.10 5.48
N ASP A 62 -5.66 -3.44 5.17
CA ASP A 62 -6.05 -4.06 3.90
C ASP A 62 -5.75 -3.14 2.72
N ALA A 63 -6.05 -1.85 2.88
CA ALA A 63 -5.74 -0.85 1.87
C ALA A 63 -4.23 -0.77 1.61
N ALA A 64 -3.40 -0.76 2.67
CA ALA A 64 -1.96 -0.65 2.54
C ALA A 64 -1.35 -1.90 1.88
N LEU A 65 -1.81 -3.09 2.28
CA LEU A 65 -1.38 -4.35 1.67
C LEU A 65 -1.75 -4.41 0.19
N PHE A 66 -2.96 -4.00 -0.16
CA PHE A 66 -3.41 -3.95 -1.54
C PHE A 66 -2.62 -2.94 -2.39
N MET A 67 -2.34 -1.75 -1.85
CA MET A 67 -1.50 -0.76 -2.54
C MET A 67 -0.06 -1.26 -2.75
N CYS A 68 0.52 -1.95 -1.77
CA CYS A 68 1.81 -2.63 -1.92
C CYS A 68 1.76 -3.64 -3.06
N PHE A 69 0.72 -4.46 -3.10
CA PHE A 69 0.50 -5.46 -4.14
C PHE A 69 0.37 -4.84 -5.54
N LEU A 70 -0.42 -3.77 -5.71
CA LEU A 70 -0.57 -3.09 -7.01
C LEU A 70 0.78 -2.56 -7.52
N LEU A 71 1.54 -1.89 -6.66
CA LEU A 71 2.85 -1.35 -7.05
C LEU A 71 3.85 -2.48 -7.35
N ALA A 72 3.76 -3.60 -6.64
CA ALA A 72 4.59 -4.78 -6.87
C ALA A 72 4.31 -5.40 -8.24
N CYS A 73 3.03 -5.57 -8.59
CA CYS A 73 2.62 -6.03 -9.91
C CYS A 73 3.15 -5.11 -11.01
N ALA A 74 3.01 -3.78 -10.85
CA ALA A 74 3.56 -2.81 -11.80
C ALA A 74 5.09 -2.94 -11.94
N THR A 75 5.80 -3.09 -10.82
CA THR A 75 7.27 -3.20 -10.79
C THR A 75 7.76 -4.50 -11.43
N LEU A 76 7.02 -5.59 -11.26
CA LEU A 76 7.39 -6.92 -11.78
C LEU A 76 6.84 -7.20 -13.19
N GLY A 77 6.06 -6.28 -13.77
CA GLY A 77 5.40 -6.50 -15.06
C GLY A 77 4.33 -7.60 -15.01
N VAL A 78 3.72 -7.82 -13.84
CA VAL A 78 2.65 -8.81 -13.65
C VAL A 78 1.29 -8.13 -13.76
N ASP A 79 0.35 -8.77 -14.46
CA ASP A 79 -1.04 -8.31 -14.52
C ASP A 79 -1.69 -8.35 -13.12
N ALA A 80 -1.98 -7.16 -12.59
CA ALA A 80 -2.56 -6.99 -11.26
C ALA A 80 -3.97 -7.58 -11.14
N THR A 81 -4.75 -7.60 -12.22
CA THR A 81 -6.12 -8.16 -12.21
C THR A 81 -6.06 -9.68 -12.08
N ARG A 82 -5.19 -10.32 -12.87
CA ARG A 82 -4.99 -11.77 -12.81
C ARG A 82 -4.41 -12.20 -11.46
N ALA A 83 -3.42 -11.47 -10.96
CA ALA A 83 -2.81 -11.78 -9.68
C ALA A 83 -3.79 -11.53 -8.52
N ALA A 84 -4.59 -10.46 -8.56
CA ALA A 84 -5.63 -10.22 -7.55
C ALA A 84 -6.72 -11.29 -7.57
N GLU A 85 -7.08 -11.83 -8.73
CA GLU A 85 -8.04 -12.93 -8.84
C GLU A 85 -7.50 -14.21 -8.23
N ALA A 86 -6.24 -14.57 -8.52
CA ALA A 86 -5.59 -15.72 -7.91
C ALA A 86 -5.54 -15.61 -6.37
N VAL A 87 -5.31 -14.38 -5.86
CA VAL A 87 -5.35 -14.10 -4.43
C VAL A 87 -6.77 -14.20 -3.85
N ARG A 88 -7.79 -13.69 -4.54
CA ARG A 88 -9.19 -13.79 -4.08
C ARG A 88 -9.70 -15.23 -3.98
N GLN A 89 -9.22 -16.10 -4.86
CA GLN A 89 -9.55 -17.52 -4.85
C GLN A 89 -8.86 -18.29 -3.71
N SER A 90 -7.94 -17.65 -2.97
CA SER A 90 -7.35 -18.20 -1.76
C SER A 90 -8.35 -18.19 -0.60
N SER A 91 -8.24 -19.20 0.27
CA SER A 91 -8.97 -19.25 1.54
C SER A 91 -8.56 -18.14 2.53
N GLN A 92 -7.39 -17.52 2.32
CA GLN A 92 -6.89 -16.39 3.11
C GLN A 92 -6.22 -15.35 2.20
N PRO A 93 -7.00 -14.44 1.57
CA PRO A 93 -6.48 -13.49 0.58
C PRO A 93 -5.35 -12.60 1.12
N GLU A 94 -5.47 -12.11 2.35
CA GLU A 94 -4.44 -11.28 2.99
C GLU A 94 -3.10 -12.03 3.10
N THR A 95 -3.13 -13.24 3.68
CA THR A 95 -1.97 -14.12 3.79
C THR A 95 -1.37 -14.39 2.41
N SER A 96 -2.20 -14.62 1.38
CA SER A 96 -1.72 -14.83 0.02
C SER A 96 -1.04 -13.61 -0.59
N MET A 97 -1.49 -12.38 -0.32
CA MET A 97 -0.78 -11.17 -0.77
C MET A 97 0.56 -11.02 -0.04
N LYS A 98 0.60 -11.23 1.27
CA LYS A 98 1.84 -11.20 2.07
C LYS A 98 2.85 -12.22 1.53
N LEU A 99 2.42 -13.45 1.26
CA LEU A 99 3.24 -14.50 0.66
C LEU A 99 3.73 -14.11 -0.74
N PHE A 100 2.83 -13.63 -1.61
CA PHE A 100 3.21 -13.18 -2.97
C PHE A 100 4.37 -12.18 -2.93
N LEU A 101 4.27 -11.19 -2.05
CA LEU A 101 5.25 -10.11 -1.91
C LEU A 101 6.55 -10.63 -1.26
N SER A 102 6.45 -11.52 -0.27
CA SER A 102 7.59 -12.13 0.41
C SER A 102 8.39 -13.07 -0.48
N GLU A 103 7.73 -13.98 -1.20
CA GLU A 103 8.37 -14.96 -2.10
C GLU A 103 9.13 -14.29 -3.24
N ARG A 104 8.68 -13.10 -3.66
CA ARG A 104 9.36 -12.26 -4.68
C ARG A 104 10.42 -11.35 -4.09
N GLY A 105 10.69 -11.45 -2.78
CA GLY A 105 11.68 -10.66 -2.05
C GLY A 105 11.34 -9.18 -1.92
N LEU A 106 10.10 -8.78 -2.23
CA LEU A 106 9.72 -7.38 -2.32
C LEU A 106 9.55 -6.71 -0.96
N LEU A 107 9.00 -7.41 0.04
CA LEU A 107 8.66 -6.83 1.33
C LEU A 107 8.81 -7.84 2.46
N ARG A 108 9.23 -7.33 3.62
CA ARG A 108 9.20 -8.05 4.89
C ARG A 108 7.94 -7.61 5.66
N PHE A 109 7.04 -8.55 5.95
CA PHE A 109 5.72 -8.24 6.52
C PHE A 109 5.63 -8.32 8.04
N SER A 110 6.76 -8.40 8.76
CA SER A 110 6.74 -8.50 10.23
C SER A 110 5.97 -7.37 10.92
N ALA A 111 5.86 -6.19 10.29
CA ALA A 111 5.09 -5.06 10.78
C ALA A 111 3.57 -5.13 10.49
N PHE A 112 3.15 -5.94 9.52
CA PHE A 112 1.73 -6.24 9.23
C PHE A 112 1.22 -7.44 10.04
N ASP A 113 2.09 -8.17 10.73
CA ASP A 113 1.71 -9.29 11.60
C ASP A 113 1.39 -8.83 13.03
N ILE A 114 1.62 -7.55 13.32
CA ILE A 114 1.23 -6.90 14.57
C ILE A 114 -0.11 -6.21 14.31
N PRO A 115 -1.16 -6.43 15.13
CA PRO A 115 -2.51 -5.89 14.89
C PRO A 115 -2.63 -4.36 14.96
N ASP A 116 -1.54 -3.60 15.17
CA ASP A 116 -1.56 -2.14 15.36
C ASP A 116 -0.68 -1.40 14.35
N LEU A 117 -1.17 -1.25 13.12
CA LEU A 117 -0.71 -0.20 12.19
C LEU A 117 -1.31 1.19 12.50
N THR A 118 -2.09 1.29 13.57
CA THR A 118 -2.74 2.53 14.05
C THR A 118 -1.88 3.37 14.97
N ARG A 119 -0.67 2.92 15.36
CA ARG A 119 0.15 3.72 16.29
C ARG A 119 0.74 4.92 15.54
N PRO A 120 0.34 6.17 15.84
CA PRO A 120 1.19 7.30 15.48
C PRO A 120 2.55 7.05 16.16
N ARG A 121 3.66 7.39 15.47
CA ARG A 121 4.97 7.53 16.12
C ARG A 121 4.83 8.62 17.18
N GLY A 122 4.39 8.24 18.37
CA GLY A 122 4.44 9.04 19.58
C GLY A 122 5.91 9.19 19.93
N ALA A 123 6.33 10.45 20.02
CA ALA A 123 7.68 10.89 20.29
C ALA A 123 8.37 10.05 21.38
N GLU A 124 9.58 9.57 21.07
CA GLU A 124 10.57 9.32 22.09
C GLU A 124 10.93 10.68 22.70
N GLY A 125 10.50 10.89 23.94
CA GLY A 125 10.83 12.02 24.81
C GLY A 125 11.11 11.51 26.20
#